data_AF-A0A524G2V3-F1
#
_entry.id   AF-A0A524G2V3-F1
#
_cell.length_a   1.000
_cell.length_b   1.000
_cell.length_c   1.000
_cell.angle_alpha   90.00
_cell.angle_beta   90.00
_cell.angle_gamma   90.00
#
_symmetry.space_group_name_H-M   'P 1'
#
loop_
_entity.id
_entity.type
_entity.pdbx_description
1 polymer ?
#
loop_
_entity_poly.entity_id
_entity_poly.type
_entity_poly.pdbx_seq_one_letter_code
_entity_poly.pdbx_strand_id
1 'polypeptide(L)'
;MSSRTVRSFPRTKNKPKKRWLLVPILLMFVGYLMTFVPLLMFWGAIISLTGALVIFLVGTVYADLWAAHRRTQQMIKDRDERFAEEELPDIEDPVSEDPFEETYEDE
;
A
#
# COMPACT_ATOMS: atom_id res chain seq x y z
N MET A 1 -15.92 -35.93 7.80
CA MET A 1 -14.90 -35.41 6.88
C MET A 1 -14.89 -33.90 7.05
N SER A 2 -13.80 -33.33 7.58
CA SER A 2 -13.72 -31.90 7.91
C SER A 2 -13.31 -31.13 6.67
N SER A 3 -14.23 -30.36 6.08
CA SER A 3 -13.92 -29.45 4.99
C SER A 3 -13.01 -28.35 5.53
N ARG A 4 -11.79 -28.25 5.00
CA ARG A 4 -10.87 -27.15 5.30
C ARG A 4 -11.34 -25.91 4.53
N THR A 5 -12.29 -25.18 5.10
CA THR A 5 -12.69 -23.87 4.57
C THR A 5 -11.53 -22.89 4.74
N VAL A 6 -10.88 -22.52 3.63
CA VAL A 6 -9.80 -21.53 3.62
C VAL A 6 -10.43 -20.14 3.71
N ARG A 7 -10.42 -19.55 4.91
CA ARG A 7 -10.99 -18.22 5.20
C ARG A 7 -10.22 -17.13 4.43
N SER A 8 -10.93 -16.26 3.71
CA SER A 8 -10.33 -15.14 2.98
C SER A 8 -9.69 -14.13 3.94
N PHE A 9 -8.48 -13.66 3.59
CA PHE A 9 -7.76 -12.64 4.37
C PHE A 9 -8.60 -11.36 4.58
N PRO A 10 -8.55 -10.74 5.77
CA PRO A 10 -9.30 -9.52 6.06
C PRO A 10 -8.82 -8.37 5.17
N ARG A 11 -9.76 -7.74 4.44
CA ARG A 11 -9.51 -6.59 3.57
C ARG A 11 -9.43 -5.30 4.39
N THR A 12 -8.31 -5.05 5.07
CA THR A 12 -8.08 -3.73 5.68
C THR A 12 -7.75 -2.70 4.60
N LYS A 13 -8.66 -1.76 4.35
CA LYS A 13 -8.45 -0.62 3.44
C LYS A 13 -7.78 0.54 4.19
N ASN A 14 -6.59 0.32 4.74
CA ASN A 14 -5.76 1.43 5.24
C ASN A 14 -5.14 2.17 4.06
N LYS A 15 -5.87 3.13 3.49
CA LYS A 15 -5.37 3.95 2.38
C LYS A 15 -4.30 4.92 2.92
N PRO A 16 -3.07 4.92 2.38
CA PRO A 16 -2.05 5.87 2.80
C PRO A 16 -2.49 7.31 2.50
N LYS A 17 -2.30 8.22 3.46
CA LYS A 17 -2.64 9.65 3.32
C LYS A 17 -1.73 10.31 2.26
N LYS A 18 -2.22 10.43 1.03
CA LYS A 18 -1.53 10.94 -0.18
C LYS A 18 -0.80 12.30 -0.02
N ARG A 19 -1.16 13.10 0.99
CA ARG A 19 -0.62 14.46 1.22
C ARG A 19 0.87 14.49 1.58
N TRP A 20 1.37 13.48 2.30
CA TRP A 20 2.78 13.46 2.75
C TRP A 20 3.78 13.22 1.61
N LEU A 21 3.31 12.65 0.49
CA LEU A 21 4.15 12.39 -0.69
C LEU A 21 4.55 13.67 -1.45
N LEU A 22 3.87 14.79 -1.18
CA LEU A 22 4.19 16.10 -1.78
C LEU A 22 5.38 16.79 -1.11
N VAL A 23 5.71 16.42 0.13
CA VAL A 23 6.80 17.03 0.90
C VAL A 23 8.15 16.98 0.17
N PRO A 24 8.63 15.82 -0.33
CA PRO A 24 9.92 15.75 -1.01
C PRO A 24 9.92 16.49 -2.35
N ILE A 25 8.78 16.57 -3.05
CA ILE A 25 8.63 17.34 -4.29
C ILE A 25 8.74 18.84 -4.00
N LEU A 26 8.07 19.31 -2.95
CA LEU A 26 8.16 20.70 -2.51
C LEU A 26 9.60 21.07 -2.11
N LEU A 27 10.27 20.21 -1.34
CA LEU A 27 11.68 20.38 -0.96
C LEU A 27 12.60 20.49 -2.18
N MET A 28 12.41 19.63 -3.18
CA MET A 28 13.19 19.67 -4.42
C MET A 28 13.03 21.01 -5.15
N PHE A 29 11.79 21.50 -5.30
CA PHE A 29 11.50 22.76 -5.97
C PHE A 29 12.04 23.97 -5.21
N VAL A 30 11.85 24.01 -3.89
CA VAL A 30 12.35 25.11 -3.05
C VAL A 30 13.87 25.14 -3.03
N GLY A 31 14.52 23.98 -2.89
CA GLY A 31 15.98 23.87 -2.97
C GLY A 31 16.52 24.35 -4.31
N TYR A 32 15.87 23.96 -5.41
CA TYR A 32 16.22 24.44 -6.75
C TYR A 32 16.10 25.97 -6.87
N LEU A 33 15.00 26.56 -6.39
CA LEU A 33 14.80 28.02 -6.37
C LEU A 33 15.87 28.75 -5.55
N MET A 34 16.35 28.16 -4.46
CA MET A 34 17.44 28.74 -3.66
C MET A 34 18.78 28.81 -4.40
N THR A 35 18.98 28.03 -5.47
CA THR A 35 20.23 28.08 -6.25
C THR A 35 20.44 29.38 -7.01
N PHE A 36 19.36 30.15 -7.26
CA PHE A 36 19.44 31.47 -7.89
C PHE A 36 19.93 32.58 -6.94
N VAL A 37 20.01 32.31 -5.64
CA VAL A 37 20.53 33.25 -4.63
C VAL A 37 21.96 32.84 -4.29
N PRO A 38 22.99 33.68 -4.57
CA PRO A 38 24.40 33.30 -4.41
C PRO A 38 24.76 32.83 -2.99
N LEU A 39 24.16 33.45 -1.97
CA LEU A 39 24.38 33.11 -0.56
C LEU A 39 23.81 31.72 -0.19
N LEU A 40 22.73 31.31 -0.85
CA LEU A 40 22.01 30.07 -0.55
C LEU A 40 22.31 28.95 -1.55
N MET A 41 23.15 29.20 -2.56
CA MET A 41 23.39 28.27 -3.67
C MET A 41 23.82 26.87 -3.21
N PHE A 42 24.77 26.80 -2.27
CA PHE A 42 25.26 25.53 -1.73
C PHE A 42 24.16 24.75 -1.00
N TRP A 43 23.40 25.43 -0.14
CA TRP A 43 22.29 24.82 0.61
C TRP A 43 21.15 24.40 -0.31
N GLY A 44 20.80 25.24 -1.29
CA GLY A 44 19.78 24.94 -2.30
C GLY A 44 20.12 23.69 -3.11
N ALA A 45 21.38 23.56 -3.52
CA ALA A 45 21.86 22.38 -4.23
C ALA A 45 21.71 21.10 -3.39
N ILE A 46 22.17 21.12 -2.13
CA ILE A 46 22.03 19.99 -1.19
C ILE A 46 20.56 19.61 -1.01
N ILE A 47 19.71 20.60 -0.69
CA ILE A 47 18.29 20.37 -0.45
C ILE A 47 17.60 19.77 -1.69
N SER A 48 17.91 20.29 -2.88
CA SER A 48 17.33 19.74 -4.12
C SER A 48 17.78 18.32 -4.40
N LEU A 49 19.07 18.02 -4.16
CA LEU A 49 19.65 16.69 -4.32
C LEU A 49 19.01 15.69 -3.34
N THR A 50 18.84 16.09 -2.09
CA THR A 50 18.15 15.27 -1.08
C THR A 50 16.70 15.01 -1.48
N GLY A 51 15.98 16.03 -1.94
CA GLY A 51 14.62 15.87 -2.45
C GLY A 51 14.53 14.87 -3.60
N ALA A 52 15.43 14.98 -4.59
CA ALA A 52 15.51 14.05 -5.71
C ALA A 52 15.81 12.61 -5.27
N LEU A 53 16.76 12.42 -4.35
CA LEU A 53 17.10 11.10 -3.81
C LEU A 53 15.93 10.47 -3.05
N VAL A 54 15.21 11.25 -2.25
CA VAL A 54 14.03 10.75 -1.52
C VAL A 54 12.92 10.34 -2.48
N ILE A 55 12.64 11.15 -3.52
CA ILE A 55 11.64 10.80 -4.54
C ILE A 55 12.05 9.52 -5.27
N PHE A 56 13.33 9.40 -5.63
CA PHE A 56 13.84 8.20 -6.28
C PHE A 56 13.67 6.96 -5.40
N LEU A 57 14.04 7.04 -4.12
CA LEU A 57 13.96 5.92 -3.18
C LEU A 57 12.52 5.51 -2.86
N VAL A 58 11.62 6.49 -2.67
CA VAL A 58 10.19 6.21 -2.50
C VAL A 58 9.60 5.63 -3.79
N GLY A 59 10.01 6.14 -4.94
CA GLY A 59 9.57 5.67 -6.26
C GLY A 59 9.98 4.23 -6.52
N THR A 60 11.22 3.86 -6.21
CA THR A 60 11.71 2.49 -6.37
C THR A 60 11.02 1.53 -5.42
N VAL A 61 10.85 1.90 -4.15
CA VAL A 61 10.09 1.08 -3.17
C VAL A 61 8.63 0.92 -3.60
N TYR A 62 7.99 1.97 -4.11
CA TYR A 62 6.62 1.89 -4.60
C TYR A 62 6.51 1.01 -5.84
N ALA A 63 7.48 1.08 -6.76
CA ALA A 63 7.53 0.21 -7.93
C ALA A 63 7.69 -1.26 -7.52
N ASP A 64 8.53 -1.54 -6.53
CA ASP A 64 8.75 -2.90 -5.99
C ASP A 64 7.48 -3.44 -5.31
N LEU A 65 6.84 -2.64 -4.45
CA LEU A 65 5.56 -2.96 -3.84
C LEU A 65 4.45 -3.19 -4.87
N TRP A 66 4.41 -2.37 -5.93
CA TRP A 66 3.43 -2.53 -6.99
C TRP A 66 3.66 -3.80 -7.80
N ALA A 67 4.91 -4.15 -8.09
CA ALA A 67 5.27 -5.41 -8.75
C ALA A 67 4.87 -6.63 -7.90
N ALA A 68 5.16 -6.59 -6.59
CA ALA A 68 4.76 -7.62 -5.64
C ALA A 68 3.22 -7.75 -5.54
N HIS A 69 2.51 -6.61 -5.48
CA HIS A 69 1.05 -6.57 -5.44
C HIS A 69 0.42 -7.13 -6.73
N ARG A 70 0.97 -6.77 -7.91
CA ARG A 70 0.49 -7.30 -9.18
C ARG A 70 0.64 -8.81 -9.26
N ARG A 71 1.76 -9.35 -8.77
CA ARG A 71 2.01 -10.79 -8.73
C ARG A 71 1.06 -11.52 -7.79
N THR A 72 0.75 -10.94 -6.63
CA THR A 72 -0.23 -11.52 -5.69
C THR A 72 -1.65 -11.44 -6.24
N GLN A 73 -2.04 -10.34 -6.88
CA GLN A 73 -3.33 -10.23 -7.57
C GLN A 73 -3.47 -11.24 -8.70
N GLN A 74 -2.41 -11.51 -9.46
CA GLN A 74 -2.40 -12.55 -10.49
C GLN A 74 -2.57 -13.95 -9.88
N MET A 75 -1.85 -14.29 -8.81
CA MET A 75 -2.02 -15.58 -8.13
C MET A 75 -3.42 -15.76 -7.52
N ILE A 76 -4.03 -14.69 -7.02
CA ILE A 76 -5.41 -14.71 -6.52
C ILE A 76 -6.39 -14.92 -7.67
N LYS A 77 -6.23 -14.20 -8.79
CA LYS A 77 -7.07 -14.36 -9.98
C LYS A 77 -6.96 -15.77 -10.59
N ASP A 78 -5.75 -16.31 -10.71
CA ASP A 78 -5.52 -17.68 -11.20
C ASP A 78 -6.12 -18.73 -10.25
N ARG A 79 -6.19 -18.42 -8.96
CA ARG A 79 -6.82 -19.27 -7.94
C ARG A 79 -8.34 -19.19 -8.06
N ASP A 80 -8.91 -17.98 -8.11
CA ASP A 80 -10.34 -17.73 -8.30
C ASP A 80 -10.85 -18.36 -9.61
N GLU A 81 -10.07 -18.32 -10.69
CA GLU A 81 -10.43 -18.98 -11.96
C GLU A 81 -10.46 -20.52 -11.84
N ARG A 82 -9.51 -21.12 -11.11
CA ARG A 82 -9.52 -22.58 -10.84
C ARG A 82 -10.67 -23.01 -9.93
N PHE A 83 -11.03 -22.20 -8.93
CA PHE A 83 -12.18 -22.46 -8.06
C PHE A 83 -13.52 -22.10 -8.74
N ALA A 84 -13.52 -21.23 -9.75
CA ALA A 84 -14.71 -20.95 -10.57
C ALA A 84 -15.01 -22.05 -11.60
N GLU A 85 -14.00 -22.84 -12.01
CA GLU A 85 -14.19 -24.06 -12.79
C GLU A 85 -14.68 -25.25 -11.93
N GLU A 86 -14.50 -25.21 -10.61
CA GLU A 86 -14.93 -26.21 -9.63
C GLU A 86 -16.05 -25.68 -8.71
N GLU A 87 -17.30 -25.58 -9.23
CA GLU A 87 -18.59 -25.80 -8.52
C GLU A 87 -19.76 -24.84 -8.90
N LEU A 88 -20.85 -25.47 -9.37
CA LEU A 88 -22.27 -25.05 -9.25
C LEU A 88 -22.68 -24.92 -7.76
N PRO A 89 -23.96 -24.56 -7.48
CA PRO A 89 -24.55 -23.23 -7.28
C PRO A 89 -24.53 -22.75 -5.79
N ASP A 90 -24.92 -21.49 -5.59
CA ASP A 90 -25.25 -20.79 -4.33
C ASP A 90 -25.30 -21.64 -3.04
N ILE A 91 -24.38 -21.36 -2.12
CA ILE A 91 -24.55 -21.70 -0.70
C ILE A 91 -24.64 -20.38 0.06
N GLU A 92 -25.84 -20.07 0.54
CA GLU A 92 -26.18 -18.95 1.43
C GLU A 92 -25.22 -18.90 2.62
N ASP A 93 -24.55 -17.76 2.80
CA ASP A 93 -23.63 -17.46 3.90
C ASP A 93 -24.34 -17.56 5.26
N PRO A 94 -24.00 -18.50 6.17
CA PRO A 94 -24.52 -18.45 7.53
C PRO A 94 -23.77 -17.36 8.30
N VAL A 95 -24.52 -16.35 8.75
CA VAL A 95 -24.13 -15.35 9.75
C VAL A 95 -23.45 -16.08 10.93
N SER A 96 -22.12 -16.05 10.99
CA SER A 96 -21.34 -16.63 12.09
C SER A 96 -20.67 -15.49 12.87
N GLU A 97 -21.04 -15.41 14.14
CA GLU A 97 -20.45 -14.54 15.17
C GLU A 97 -18.92 -14.60 15.14
N ASP A 98 -18.29 -13.43 15.23
CA ASP A 98 -16.84 -13.27 15.19
C ASP A 98 -16.21 -13.76 16.52
N PRO A 99 -15.40 -14.83 16.52
CA PRO A 99 -14.77 -15.33 17.75
C PRO A 99 -13.61 -14.44 18.25
N PHE A 100 -13.34 -13.30 17.62
CA PHE A 100 -12.37 -12.29 18.05
C PHE A 100 -13.00 -10.96 18.48
N GLU A 101 -14.32 -10.90 18.60
CA GLU A 101 -14.96 -9.84 19.34
C GLU A 101 -14.67 -10.07 20.83
N GLU A 102 -13.52 -9.56 21.30
CA GLU A 102 -13.26 -9.45 22.75
C GLU A 102 -14.31 -8.49 23.30
N THR A 103 -15.34 -9.03 23.96
CA THR A 103 -16.19 -8.27 24.87
C THR A 103 -15.28 -7.73 25.96
N TYR A 104 -14.83 -6.48 25.82
CA TYR A 104 -14.34 -5.73 26.97
C TYR A 104 -15.57 -5.50 27.86
N GLU A 105 -15.75 -6.35 28.87
CA GLU A 105 -16.60 -6.03 30.01
C GLU A 105 -15.98 -4.79 30.68
N ASP A 106 -16.57 -3.63 30.40
CA ASP A 106 -16.30 -2.40 31.12
C ASP A 106 -16.75 -2.57 32.59
N GLU A 107 -15.80 -2.70 33.52
CA GLU A 107 -15.99 -2.34 34.93
C GLU A 107 -15.43 -0.93 35.22
#